data_AF-A0A0K8QT07-F1
#
_entry.id   AF-A0A0K8QT07-F1
#
_cell.length_a   1.000
_cell.length_b   1.000
_cell.length_c   1.000
_cell.angle_alpha   90.00
_cell.angle_beta   90.00
_cell.angle_gamma   90.00
#
_symmetry.space_group_name_H-M   'P 1'
#
loop_
_entity.id
_entity.type
_entity.pdbx_description
1 polymer ?
#
loop_
_entity_poly.entity_id
_entity_poly.type
_entity_poly.pdbx_seq_one_letter_code
_entity_poly.pdbx_strand_id
1 'polypeptide(L)'
;MKIAVSGSTGQLGRLAVELLKERVGANQVIALARTPNKAAAMGVEVRAFDYGKPEELASGLEGVDRLLLISSSEIGQRAAQHARVIEAALKAGVKRIVYTSLLHADTSTLSLAGEHLATEELIRKSGIPYTILRNGWYTENYTGSIKGAIAAGAFLGSAGEGKISSATRLDFAEAAAVAVVEDSHVGHTYELAGDDSYTLKDLAAEVSRQTGKELPFHNLPEAEYASILEKVGVPSMYAVAIASWDTCASRGDLFDDSGQLSRLIGRPTTPLSEAVRAAL
;
A
#
# COMPACT_ATOMS: atom_id res chain seq x y z
N MET A 1 -15.43 -20.57 -3.80
CA MET A 1 -14.63 -19.87 -2.79
C MET A 1 -14.80 -18.38 -3.00
N LYS A 2 -15.43 -17.65 -2.09
CA LYS A 2 -15.64 -16.20 -2.23
C LYS A 2 -14.48 -15.40 -1.60
N ILE A 3 -13.87 -14.50 -2.37
CA ILE A 3 -12.81 -13.60 -1.93
C ILE A 3 -13.36 -12.17 -1.87
N ALA A 4 -13.32 -11.55 -0.70
CA ALA A 4 -13.69 -10.16 -0.52
C ALA A 4 -12.47 -9.25 -0.44
N VAL A 5 -12.54 -8.07 -1.07
CA VAL A 5 -11.47 -7.06 -1.07
C VAL A 5 -11.98 -5.78 -0.41
N SER A 6 -11.44 -5.42 0.76
CA SER A 6 -11.69 -4.11 1.37
C SER A 6 -10.91 -3.01 0.66
N GLY A 7 -11.34 -1.74 0.83
CA GLY A 7 -10.68 -0.63 0.14
C GLY A 7 -10.71 -0.75 -1.39
N SER A 8 -11.67 -1.51 -1.94
CA SER A 8 -11.74 -1.90 -3.36
C SER A 8 -11.75 -0.70 -4.31
N THR A 9 -12.29 0.44 -3.90
CA THR A 9 -12.35 1.67 -4.71
C THR A 9 -11.05 2.49 -4.70
N GLY A 10 -10.09 2.15 -3.84
CA GLY A 10 -8.75 2.75 -3.79
C GLY A 10 -7.83 2.25 -4.90
N GLN A 11 -6.66 2.87 -5.04
CA GLN A 11 -5.74 2.57 -6.16
C GLN A 11 -5.25 1.11 -6.13
N LEU A 12 -4.77 0.63 -4.98
CA LEU A 12 -4.35 -0.76 -4.81
C LEU A 12 -5.53 -1.73 -4.96
N GLY A 13 -6.67 -1.41 -4.33
CA GLY A 13 -7.85 -2.28 -4.32
C GLY A 13 -8.44 -2.53 -5.70
N ARG A 14 -8.45 -1.51 -6.57
CA ARG A 14 -8.89 -1.67 -7.96
C ARG A 14 -8.02 -2.67 -8.71
N LEU A 15 -6.70 -2.54 -8.58
CA LEU A 15 -5.75 -3.46 -9.21
C LEU A 15 -5.92 -4.88 -8.68
N ALA A 16 -6.06 -5.02 -7.35
CA ALA A 16 -6.28 -6.32 -6.72
C ALA A 16 -7.58 -6.99 -7.20
N VAL A 17 -8.67 -6.24 -7.34
CA VAL A 17 -9.95 -6.75 -7.87
C VAL A 17 -9.79 -7.24 -9.32
N GLU A 18 -9.14 -6.48 -10.19
CA GLU A 18 -8.93 -6.89 -11.58
C GLU A 18 -8.04 -8.14 -11.68
N LEU A 19 -6.91 -8.17 -10.97
CA LEU A 19 -6.02 -9.33 -10.93
C LEU A 19 -6.72 -10.58 -10.36
N LEU A 20 -7.60 -10.42 -9.37
CA LEU A 20 -8.38 -11.53 -8.83
C LEU A 20 -9.44 -12.02 -9.83
N LYS A 21 -10.09 -11.14 -10.58
CA LYS A 21 -11.04 -11.55 -11.64
C LYS A 21 -10.36 -12.43 -12.68
N GLU A 22 -9.13 -12.09 -13.07
CA GLU A 22 -8.34 -12.88 -14.01
C GLU A 22 -7.95 -14.25 -13.45
N ARG A 23 -7.62 -14.32 -12.14
CA ARG A 23 -7.15 -15.56 -11.49
C ARG A 23 -8.27 -16.54 -11.11
N VAL A 24 -9.40 -16.05 -10.59
CA VAL A 24 -10.46 -16.90 -10.03
C VAL A 24 -11.85 -16.69 -10.66
N GLY A 25 -11.98 -15.73 -11.57
CA GLY A 25 -13.25 -15.37 -12.19
C GLY A 25 -14.06 -14.36 -11.37
N ALA A 26 -14.76 -13.46 -12.05
CA ALA A 26 -15.49 -12.36 -11.43
C ALA A 26 -16.58 -12.80 -10.45
N ASN A 27 -17.18 -13.99 -10.64
CA ASN A 27 -18.21 -14.51 -9.74
C ASN A 27 -17.67 -14.95 -8.37
N GLN A 28 -16.35 -15.12 -8.21
CA GLN A 28 -15.70 -15.45 -6.95
C GLN A 28 -15.26 -14.20 -6.17
N VAL A 29 -15.25 -13.02 -6.80
CA VAL A 29 -14.72 -11.78 -6.21
C VAL A 29 -15.86 -10.90 -5.70
N ILE A 30 -15.65 -10.31 -4.52
CA ILE A 30 -16.56 -9.35 -3.89
C ILE A 30 -15.78 -8.07 -3.59
N ALA A 31 -16.20 -6.95 -4.19
CA ALA A 31 -15.68 -5.63 -3.88
C ALA A 31 -16.43 -5.05 -2.66
N LEU A 32 -15.71 -4.84 -1.56
CA LEU A 32 -16.24 -4.17 -0.38
C LEU A 32 -15.98 -2.68 -0.51
N ALA A 33 -17.04 -1.87 -0.54
CA ALA A 33 -16.95 -0.43 -0.78
C ALA A 33 -17.82 0.37 0.19
N ARG A 34 -17.29 1.49 0.70
CA ARG A 34 -18.05 2.44 1.52
C ARG A 34 -19.29 2.98 0.79
N THR A 35 -19.16 3.19 -0.53
CA THR A 35 -20.24 3.65 -1.40
C THR A 35 -20.36 2.72 -2.59
N PRO A 36 -21.25 1.70 -2.54
CA PRO A 36 -21.37 0.67 -3.58
C PRO A 36 -21.51 1.21 -5.00
N ASN A 37 -22.26 2.31 -5.20
CA ASN A 37 -22.44 2.93 -6.51
C ASN A 37 -21.11 3.33 -7.18
N LYS A 38 -20.07 3.66 -6.41
CA LYS A 38 -18.73 3.99 -6.95
C LYS A 38 -17.95 2.77 -7.44
N ALA A 39 -18.38 1.57 -7.08
CA ALA A 39 -17.77 0.29 -7.45
C ALA A 39 -18.62 -0.51 -8.46
N ALA A 40 -19.80 -0.01 -8.86
CA ALA A 40 -20.72 -0.72 -9.74
C ALA A 40 -20.09 -1.13 -11.09
N ALA A 41 -19.12 -0.34 -11.59
CA ALA A 41 -18.43 -0.61 -12.86
C ALA A 41 -17.32 -1.68 -12.77
N MET A 42 -17.03 -2.25 -11.59
CA MET A 42 -15.96 -3.23 -11.41
C MET A 42 -16.28 -4.61 -11.99
N GLY A 43 -17.54 -4.87 -12.34
CA GLY A 43 -17.95 -6.14 -12.94
C GLY A 43 -17.87 -7.34 -11.99
N VAL A 44 -17.93 -7.09 -10.67
CA VAL A 44 -17.96 -8.09 -9.61
C VAL A 44 -19.13 -7.80 -8.67
N GLU A 45 -19.43 -8.71 -7.75
CA GLU A 45 -20.38 -8.45 -6.68
C GLU A 45 -19.86 -7.30 -5.81
N VAL A 46 -20.69 -6.31 -5.51
CA VAL A 46 -20.32 -5.14 -4.69
C VAL A 46 -21.17 -5.12 -3.44
N ARG A 47 -20.53 -5.00 -2.27
CA ARG A 47 -21.23 -4.89 -0.99
C ARG A 47 -20.83 -3.63 -0.23
N ALA A 48 -21.79 -3.06 0.49
CA ALA A 48 -21.52 -1.96 1.40
C ALA A 48 -20.59 -2.43 2.51
N PHE A 49 -19.55 -1.64 2.78
CA PHE A 49 -18.58 -1.93 3.82
C PHE A 49 -17.91 -0.63 4.28
N ASP A 50 -18.35 -0.12 5.42
CA ASP A 50 -17.85 1.11 6.01
C ASP A 50 -17.24 0.83 7.39
N TYR A 51 -15.94 1.08 7.54
CA TYR A 51 -15.21 0.87 8.79
C TYR A 51 -15.74 1.76 9.94
N GLY A 52 -16.45 2.84 9.61
CA GLY A 52 -17.14 3.70 10.56
C GLY A 52 -18.47 3.14 11.09
N LYS A 53 -19.00 2.08 10.48
CA LYS A 53 -20.31 1.49 10.79
C LYS A 53 -20.20 0.01 11.17
N PRO A 54 -19.70 -0.31 12.38
CA PRO A 54 -19.42 -1.69 12.80
C PRO A 54 -20.62 -2.64 12.67
N GLU A 55 -21.83 -2.13 12.87
CA GLU A 55 -23.09 -2.86 12.76
C GLU A 55 -23.39 -3.36 11.33
N GLU A 56 -22.84 -2.71 10.31
CA GLU A 56 -23.02 -3.06 8.89
C GLU A 56 -21.89 -3.97 8.36
N LEU A 57 -20.80 -4.18 9.11
CA LEU A 57 -19.63 -4.91 8.62
C LEU A 57 -19.88 -6.42 8.46
N ALA A 58 -20.58 -7.05 9.41
CA ALA A 58 -20.76 -8.51 9.38
C ALA A 58 -21.57 -8.97 8.16
N SER A 59 -22.63 -8.24 7.78
CA SER A 59 -23.46 -8.56 6.62
C SER A 59 -22.69 -8.44 5.30
N GLY A 60 -21.76 -7.49 5.21
CA GLY A 60 -20.84 -7.37 4.07
C GLY A 60 -19.95 -8.62 3.88
N LEU A 61 -19.68 -9.36 4.95
CA LEU A 61 -18.80 -10.54 4.96
C LEU A 61 -19.54 -11.88 4.93
N GLU A 62 -20.87 -11.90 4.88
CA GLU A 62 -21.64 -13.15 4.84
C GLU A 62 -21.26 -14.03 3.64
N GLY A 63 -20.89 -15.28 3.91
CA GLY A 63 -20.47 -16.24 2.87
C GLY A 63 -19.10 -15.94 2.24
N VAL A 64 -18.32 -15.01 2.80
CA VAL A 64 -16.92 -14.77 2.40
C VAL A 64 -16.03 -15.85 2.98
N ASP A 65 -15.28 -16.55 2.12
CA ASP A 65 -14.28 -17.53 2.58
C ASP A 65 -12.97 -16.83 2.96
N ARG A 66 -12.55 -15.84 2.17
CA ARG A 66 -11.25 -15.16 2.33
C ARG A 66 -11.39 -13.66 2.21
N LEU A 67 -10.76 -12.92 3.11
CA LEU A 67 -10.75 -11.46 3.12
C LEU A 67 -9.33 -10.95 2.80
N LEU A 68 -9.19 -10.20 1.71
CA LEU A 68 -8.08 -9.29 1.50
C LEU A 68 -8.40 -7.97 2.21
N LEU A 69 -7.82 -7.80 3.40
CA LEU A 69 -7.91 -6.60 4.21
C LEU A 69 -6.85 -5.60 3.75
N ILE A 70 -7.24 -4.70 2.84
CA ILE A 70 -6.43 -3.53 2.48
C ILE A 70 -6.53 -2.51 3.60
N SER A 71 -5.39 -2.03 4.07
CA SER A 71 -5.27 -1.11 5.19
C SER A 71 -6.02 0.21 4.94
N SER A 72 -6.67 0.73 5.98
CA SER A 72 -7.32 2.04 5.94
C SER A 72 -6.33 3.16 5.68
N SER A 73 -6.74 4.20 4.93
CA SER A 73 -5.96 5.41 4.70
C SER A 73 -6.09 6.44 5.83
N GLU A 74 -6.96 6.21 6.82
CA GLU A 74 -7.24 7.16 7.90
C GLU A 74 -6.20 7.04 9.03
N ILE A 75 -5.24 7.97 9.06
CA ILE A 75 -4.19 8.04 10.07
C ILE A 75 -4.80 8.23 11.46
N GLY A 76 -4.39 7.41 12.43
CA GLY A 76 -4.81 7.48 13.83
C GLY A 76 -6.11 6.73 14.15
N GLN A 77 -6.86 6.28 13.13
CA GLN A 77 -8.11 5.53 13.30
C GLN A 77 -7.99 4.07 12.85
N ARG A 78 -6.85 3.70 12.25
CA ARG A 78 -6.67 2.43 11.53
C ARG A 78 -6.83 1.24 12.45
N ALA A 79 -6.19 1.26 13.62
CA ALA A 79 -6.25 0.14 14.56
C ALA A 79 -7.67 -0.13 15.05
N ALA A 80 -8.42 0.92 15.42
CA ALA A 80 -9.81 0.80 15.88
C ALA A 80 -10.74 0.32 14.76
N GLN A 81 -10.56 0.83 13.54
CA GLN A 81 -11.32 0.40 12.38
C GLN A 81 -11.04 -1.07 12.04
N HIS A 82 -9.78 -1.48 12.02
CA HIS A 82 -9.41 -2.85 11.72
C HIS A 82 -9.86 -3.84 12.80
N ALA A 83 -9.86 -3.46 14.07
CA ALA A 83 -10.41 -4.29 15.15
C ALA A 83 -11.87 -4.67 14.87
N ARG A 84 -12.70 -3.70 14.44
CA ARG A 84 -14.11 -3.94 14.07
C ARG A 84 -14.24 -4.85 12.86
N VAL A 85 -13.39 -4.67 11.85
CA VAL A 85 -13.38 -5.51 10.64
C VAL A 85 -12.99 -6.95 10.98
N ILE A 86 -11.97 -7.14 11.81
CA ILE A 86 -11.51 -8.47 12.23
C ILE A 86 -12.58 -9.17 13.08
N GLU A 87 -13.23 -8.45 13.99
CA GLU A 87 -14.36 -8.97 14.76
C GLU A 87 -15.54 -9.37 13.85
N ALA A 88 -15.87 -8.54 12.86
CA ALA A 88 -16.91 -8.85 11.87
C ALA A 88 -16.53 -10.08 11.02
N ALA A 89 -15.27 -10.20 10.61
CA ALA A 89 -14.76 -11.35 9.87
C ALA A 89 -14.88 -12.65 10.68
N LEU A 90 -14.55 -12.60 11.97
CA LEU A 90 -14.72 -13.74 12.87
C LEU A 90 -16.20 -14.14 12.99
N LYS A 91 -17.10 -13.17 13.23
CA LYS A 91 -18.55 -13.41 13.33
C LYS A 91 -19.15 -13.98 12.05
N ALA A 92 -18.69 -13.51 10.89
CA ALA A 92 -19.15 -13.98 9.58
C ALA A 92 -18.56 -15.32 9.17
N GLY A 93 -17.62 -15.89 9.94
CA GLY A 93 -16.98 -17.17 9.65
C GLY A 93 -15.97 -17.12 8.52
N VAL A 94 -15.33 -15.96 8.30
CA VAL A 94 -14.21 -15.82 7.34
C VAL A 94 -13.10 -16.79 7.73
N LYS A 95 -12.67 -17.61 6.77
CA LYS A 95 -11.72 -18.70 7.00
C LYS A 95 -10.27 -18.25 6.83
N ARG A 96 -10.04 -17.10 6.19
CA ARG A 96 -8.69 -16.56 5.97
C ARG A 96 -8.65 -15.05 5.84
N ILE A 97 -7.63 -14.41 6.41
CA ILE A 97 -7.34 -12.97 6.22
C ILE A 97 -5.97 -12.81 5.56
N VAL A 98 -5.89 -12.03 4.48
CA VAL A 98 -4.62 -11.50 3.95
C VAL A 98 -4.61 -10.00 4.22
N TYR A 99 -3.58 -9.50 4.90
CA TYR A 99 -3.52 -8.11 5.34
C TYR A 99 -2.34 -7.36 4.75
N THR A 100 -2.58 -6.17 4.19
CA THR A 100 -1.53 -5.25 3.75
C THR A 100 -1.00 -4.45 4.94
N SER A 101 0.10 -4.90 5.51
CA SER A 101 0.85 -4.25 6.57
C SER A 101 1.91 -3.28 6.01
N LEU A 102 2.92 -2.93 6.81
CA LEU A 102 4.03 -2.04 6.47
C LEU A 102 5.36 -2.78 6.59
N LEU A 103 6.28 -2.54 5.66
CA LEU A 103 7.65 -3.07 5.66
C LEU A 103 8.32 -2.89 7.03
N HIS A 104 8.85 -4.00 7.55
CA HIS A 104 9.53 -4.08 8.85
C HIS A 104 8.76 -3.39 9.98
N ALA A 105 7.44 -3.54 10.02
CA ALA A 105 6.57 -2.78 10.94
C ALA A 105 7.02 -2.82 12.43
N ASP A 106 7.74 -3.86 12.87
CA ASP A 106 8.27 -4.04 14.22
C ASP A 106 9.50 -3.20 14.55
N THR A 107 10.25 -2.77 13.53
CA THR A 107 11.48 -1.96 13.69
C THR A 107 11.43 -0.62 12.96
N SER A 108 10.49 -0.44 12.04
CA SER A 108 10.27 0.78 11.29
C SER A 108 9.93 1.95 12.22
N THR A 109 10.58 3.10 11.98
CA THR A 109 10.33 4.35 12.70
C THR A 109 9.28 5.23 12.03
N LEU A 110 8.65 4.77 10.94
CA LEU A 110 7.52 5.47 10.33
C LEU A 110 6.36 5.58 11.33
N SER A 111 5.73 6.74 11.37
CA SER A 111 4.54 6.99 12.20
C SER A 111 3.36 6.05 11.92
N LEU A 112 3.37 5.36 10.77
CA LEU A 112 2.36 4.39 10.36
C LEU A 112 2.55 3.00 11.01
N ALA A 113 3.77 2.66 11.42
CA ALA A 113 4.16 1.31 11.82
C ALA A 113 3.36 0.77 13.01
N GLY A 114 3.15 1.62 14.03
CA GLY A 114 2.43 1.25 15.24
C GLY A 114 0.98 0.77 14.98
N GLU A 115 0.25 1.45 14.08
CA GLU A 115 -1.13 1.04 13.74
C GLU A 115 -1.16 -0.27 12.93
N HIS A 116 -0.15 -0.51 12.10
CA HIS A 116 0.02 -1.75 11.35
C HIS A 116 0.34 -2.92 12.28
N LEU A 117 1.28 -2.76 13.22
CA LEU A 117 1.58 -3.77 14.24
C LEU A 117 0.37 -4.12 15.10
N ALA A 118 -0.37 -3.11 15.54
CA ALA A 118 -1.60 -3.33 16.31
C ALA A 118 -2.60 -4.18 15.51
N THR A 119 -2.70 -3.95 14.19
CA THR A 119 -3.55 -4.77 13.31
C THR A 119 -3.03 -6.19 13.17
N GLU A 120 -1.73 -6.38 12.93
CA GLU A 120 -1.13 -7.72 12.86
C GLU A 120 -1.43 -8.53 14.13
N GLU A 121 -1.30 -7.90 15.29
CA GLU A 121 -1.57 -8.53 16.58
C GLU A 121 -3.06 -8.90 16.76
N LEU A 122 -3.97 -8.02 16.33
CA LEU A 122 -5.41 -8.31 16.34
C LEU A 122 -5.75 -9.50 15.43
N ILE A 123 -5.12 -9.58 14.24
CA ILE A 123 -5.30 -10.71 13.32
C ILE A 123 -4.79 -12.01 13.99
N ARG A 124 -3.59 -12.00 14.59
CA ARG A 124 -3.04 -13.16 15.30
C ARG A 124 -3.96 -13.63 16.42
N LYS A 125 -4.46 -12.70 17.23
CA LYS A 125 -5.39 -12.98 18.34
C LYS A 125 -6.76 -13.49 17.91
N SER A 126 -7.20 -13.17 16.68
CA SER A 126 -8.51 -13.59 16.17
C SER A 126 -8.63 -15.11 15.99
N GLY A 127 -7.50 -15.82 15.85
CA GLY A 127 -7.47 -17.24 15.51
C GLY A 127 -7.84 -17.56 14.06
N ILE A 128 -8.17 -16.57 13.23
CA ILE A 128 -8.41 -16.75 11.80
C ILE A 128 -7.06 -16.98 11.11
N PRO A 129 -6.91 -18.05 10.29
CA PRO A 129 -5.72 -18.25 9.46
C PRO A 129 -5.37 -17.01 8.66
N TYR A 130 -4.09 -16.64 8.59
CA TYR A 130 -3.71 -15.36 8.00
C TYR A 130 -2.44 -15.40 7.15
N THR A 131 -2.27 -14.36 6.33
CA THR A 131 -1.00 -13.99 5.70
C THR A 131 -0.80 -12.48 5.89
N ILE A 132 0.37 -12.07 6.36
CA ILE A 132 0.72 -10.64 6.49
C ILE A 132 1.62 -10.26 5.32
N LEU A 133 1.24 -9.21 4.59
CA LEU A 133 1.99 -8.63 3.48
C LEU A 133 2.51 -7.27 3.93
N ARG A 134 3.74 -7.21 4.45
CA ARG A 134 4.39 -5.97 4.86
C ARG A 134 4.90 -5.24 3.64
N ASN A 135 4.02 -4.43 3.05
CA ASN A 135 4.33 -3.67 1.85
C ASN A 135 5.33 -2.56 2.17
N GLY A 136 6.37 -2.47 1.34
CA GLY A 136 7.27 -1.33 1.25
C GLY A 136 6.58 -0.12 0.62
N TRP A 137 7.39 0.79 0.11
CA TRP A 137 6.88 2.03 -0.45
C TRP A 137 6.30 1.83 -1.84
N TYR A 138 5.20 2.53 -2.14
CA TYR A 138 4.70 2.60 -3.51
C TYR A 138 5.58 3.57 -4.31
N THR A 139 6.10 3.12 -5.45
CA THR A 139 6.89 3.99 -6.36
C THR A 139 6.10 5.24 -6.75
N GLU A 140 4.78 5.07 -6.91
CA GLU A 140 3.84 6.13 -7.23
C GLU A 140 3.71 7.22 -6.16
N ASN A 141 4.15 6.98 -4.92
CA ASN A 141 4.21 8.02 -3.90
C ASN A 141 5.20 9.13 -4.29
N TYR A 142 6.30 8.77 -4.98
CA TYR A 142 7.28 9.74 -5.48
C TYR A 142 7.01 10.13 -6.93
N THR A 143 6.61 9.19 -7.80
CA THR A 143 6.37 9.54 -9.21
C THR A 143 5.17 10.47 -9.39
N GLY A 144 4.22 10.46 -8.45
CA GLY A 144 3.12 11.45 -8.40
C GLY A 144 3.61 12.91 -8.30
N SER A 145 4.81 13.14 -7.77
CA SER A 145 5.41 14.48 -7.63
C SER A 145 6.24 14.91 -8.84
N ILE A 146 6.51 14.03 -9.82
CA ILE A 146 7.41 14.32 -10.95
C ILE A 146 6.96 15.54 -11.75
N LYS A 147 5.67 15.64 -12.09
CA LYS A 147 5.15 16.79 -12.87
C LYS A 147 5.33 18.11 -12.13
N GLY A 148 5.09 18.11 -10.82
CA GLY A 148 5.32 19.27 -9.96
C GLY A 148 6.81 19.64 -9.87
N ALA A 149 7.68 18.64 -9.71
CA ALA A 149 9.12 18.82 -9.66
C ALA A 149 9.69 19.41 -10.96
N ILE A 150 9.26 18.90 -12.12
CA ILE A 150 9.64 19.44 -13.44
C ILE A 150 9.18 20.89 -13.58
N ALA A 151 7.96 21.21 -13.16
CA ALA A 151 7.43 22.57 -13.23
C ALA A 151 8.18 23.53 -12.29
N ALA A 152 8.61 23.06 -11.13
CA ALA A 152 9.37 23.82 -10.14
C ALA A 152 10.88 23.89 -10.45
N GLY A 153 11.39 23.04 -11.34
CA GLY A 153 12.81 22.97 -11.72
C GLY A 153 13.70 22.20 -10.74
N ALA A 154 13.13 21.50 -9.75
CA ALA A 154 13.87 20.64 -8.84
C ALA A 154 12.97 19.59 -8.18
N PHE A 155 13.56 18.45 -7.80
CA PHE A 155 12.93 17.48 -6.91
C PHE A 155 13.32 17.78 -5.47
N LEU A 156 12.35 17.89 -4.57
CA LEU A 156 12.57 18.21 -3.16
C LEU A 156 12.28 16.99 -2.28
N GLY A 157 12.98 16.88 -1.15
CA GLY A 157 12.71 15.85 -0.15
C GLY A 157 13.61 15.96 1.06
N SER A 158 13.45 15.04 2.01
CA SER A 158 14.25 14.94 3.25
C SER A 158 14.87 13.56 3.44
N ALA A 159 14.93 12.75 2.39
CA ALA A 159 15.42 11.37 2.45
C ALA A 159 16.95 11.22 2.46
N GLY A 160 17.71 12.31 2.29
CA GLY A 160 19.17 12.27 2.20
C GLY A 160 19.65 11.26 1.16
N GLU A 161 20.56 10.37 1.57
CA GLU A 161 21.08 9.25 0.77
C GLU A 161 20.37 7.92 1.12
N GLY A 162 19.19 8.00 1.74
CA GLY A 162 18.37 6.85 2.10
C GLY A 162 17.97 6.05 0.85
N LYS A 163 18.18 4.73 0.91
CA LYS A 163 17.76 3.82 -0.15
C LYS A 163 16.28 3.48 0.00
N ILE A 164 15.55 3.59 -1.09
CA ILE A 164 14.13 3.30 -1.18
C ILE A 164 13.96 2.10 -2.11
N SER A 165 13.55 0.97 -1.56
CA SER A 165 13.26 -0.27 -2.30
C SER A 165 11.77 -0.30 -2.64
N SER A 166 11.31 0.70 -3.40
CA SER A 166 9.90 0.82 -3.74
C SER A 166 9.50 -0.16 -4.85
N ALA A 167 8.22 -0.50 -4.90
CA ALA A 167 7.61 -1.22 -6.02
C ALA A 167 6.28 -0.58 -6.39
N THR A 168 5.75 -0.89 -7.58
CA THR A 168 4.48 -0.30 -8.01
C THR A 168 3.30 -0.88 -7.24
N ARG A 169 2.20 -0.14 -7.16
CA ARG A 169 0.94 -0.68 -6.63
C ARG A 169 0.49 -1.92 -7.40
N LEU A 170 0.84 -2.03 -8.68
CA LEU A 170 0.58 -3.23 -9.48
C LEU A 170 1.32 -4.44 -8.92
N ASP A 171 2.61 -4.32 -8.63
CA ASP A 171 3.42 -5.40 -8.06
C ASP A 171 2.86 -5.85 -6.69
N PHE A 172 2.52 -4.90 -5.81
CA PHE A 172 1.91 -5.21 -4.51
C PHE A 172 0.50 -5.79 -4.62
N ALA A 173 -0.31 -5.34 -5.59
CA ALA A 173 -1.63 -5.89 -5.83
C ALA A 173 -1.54 -7.33 -6.36
N GLU A 174 -0.52 -7.64 -7.16
CA GLU A 174 -0.25 -8.99 -7.64
C GLU A 174 0.16 -9.92 -6.49
N ALA A 175 1.05 -9.47 -5.60
CA ALA A 175 1.40 -10.19 -4.38
C ALA A 175 0.16 -10.48 -3.51
N ALA A 176 -0.72 -9.48 -3.34
CA ALA A 176 -1.96 -9.64 -2.60
C ALA A 176 -2.91 -10.66 -3.25
N ALA A 177 -3.04 -10.63 -4.58
CA ALA A 177 -3.87 -11.55 -5.33
C ALA A 177 -3.36 -13.00 -5.27
N VAL A 178 -2.03 -13.20 -5.38
CA VAL A 178 -1.39 -14.51 -5.19
C VAL A 178 -1.62 -15.02 -3.77
N ALA A 179 -1.28 -14.20 -2.77
CA ALA A 179 -1.37 -14.58 -1.37
C ALA A 179 -2.78 -14.97 -0.94
N VAL A 180 -3.82 -14.27 -1.39
CA VAL A 180 -5.20 -14.58 -0.98
C VAL A 180 -5.78 -15.81 -1.69
N VAL A 181 -5.25 -16.19 -2.86
CA VAL A 181 -5.72 -17.35 -3.63
C VAL A 181 -5.02 -18.65 -3.21
N GLU A 182 -3.73 -18.62 -2.90
CA GLU A 182 -2.94 -19.84 -2.67
C GLU A 182 -2.73 -20.16 -1.19
N ASP A 183 -3.02 -21.40 -0.77
CA ASP A 183 -2.94 -21.84 0.63
C ASP A 183 -1.51 -22.03 1.15
N SER A 184 -0.53 -22.13 0.24
CA SER A 184 0.90 -22.17 0.54
C SER A 184 1.40 -20.96 1.35
N HIS A 185 0.65 -19.85 1.37
CA HIS A 185 1.04 -18.63 2.07
C HIS A 185 0.41 -18.46 3.46
N VAL A 186 -0.38 -19.43 3.93
CA VAL A 186 -0.98 -19.36 5.28
C VAL A 186 0.11 -19.41 6.35
N GLY A 187 0.01 -18.52 7.34
CA GLY A 187 0.96 -18.38 8.45
C GLY A 187 2.20 -17.56 8.13
N HIS A 188 2.38 -17.12 6.88
CA HIS A 188 3.54 -16.33 6.48
C HIS A 188 3.36 -14.82 6.74
N THR A 189 4.48 -14.18 7.08
CA THR A 189 4.68 -12.74 7.04
C THR A 189 5.75 -12.45 6.00
N TYR A 190 5.41 -11.67 4.97
CA TYR A 190 6.33 -11.29 3.90
C TYR A 190 6.75 -9.84 4.03
N GLU A 191 8.05 -9.58 3.89
CA GLU A 191 8.62 -8.23 3.73
C GLU A 191 8.72 -7.95 2.23
N LEU A 192 7.86 -7.09 1.71
CA LEU A 192 7.68 -6.92 0.27
C LEU A 192 8.28 -5.58 -0.17
N ALA A 193 9.32 -5.63 -1.00
CA ALA A 193 10.00 -4.48 -1.54
C ALA A 193 10.44 -4.72 -3.00
N GLY A 194 10.84 -3.64 -3.68
CA GLY A 194 11.42 -3.72 -5.03
C GLY A 194 12.71 -4.55 -5.05
N ASP A 195 13.02 -5.15 -6.20
CA ASP A 195 14.29 -5.88 -6.40
C ASP A 195 15.50 -4.95 -6.37
N ASP A 196 15.29 -3.72 -6.84
CA ASP A 196 16.27 -2.64 -6.84
C ASP A 196 15.89 -1.56 -5.83
N SER A 197 16.89 -0.81 -5.38
CA SER A 197 16.73 0.36 -4.52
C SER A 197 17.36 1.60 -5.13
N TYR A 198 16.81 2.77 -4.82
CA TYR A 198 17.29 4.05 -5.34
C TYR A 198 17.22 5.14 -4.27
N THR A 199 18.04 6.19 -4.44
CA THR A 199 17.92 7.44 -3.67
C THR A 199 17.02 8.44 -4.40
N LEU A 200 16.50 9.46 -3.71
CA LEU A 200 15.75 10.52 -4.41
C LEU A 200 16.60 11.29 -5.44
N LYS A 201 17.92 11.30 -5.27
CA LYS A 201 18.86 11.80 -6.27
C LYS A 201 18.85 10.94 -7.54
N ASP A 202 18.83 9.62 -7.40
CA ASP A 202 18.74 8.69 -8.54
C ASP A 202 17.39 8.84 -9.27
N LEU A 203 16.29 9.04 -8.54
CA LEU A 203 14.99 9.35 -9.13
C LEU A 203 15.05 10.64 -9.96
N ALA A 204 15.60 11.72 -9.42
CA ALA A 204 15.73 12.99 -10.13
C ALA A 204 16.65 12.87 -11.37
N ALA A 205 17.72 12.09 -11.25
CA ALA A 205 18.62 11.77 -12.37
C ALA A 205 17.91 10.95 -13.46
N GLU A 206 17.09 9.97 -13.10
CA GLU A 206 16.31 9.17 -14.05
C GLU A 206 15.26 10.00 -14.78
N VAL A 207 14.57 10.91 -14.08
CA VAL A 207 13.67 11.89 -14.69
C VAL A 207 14.44 12.81 -15.65
N SER A 208 15.62 13.28 -15.25
CA SER A 208 16.46 14.12 -16.10
C SER A 208 16.87 13.41 -17.38
N ARG A 209 17.27 12.14 -17.25
CA ARG A 209 17.69 11.28 -18.37
C ARG A 209 16.56 11.07 -19.37
N GLN A 210 15.32 10.85 -18.92
CA GLN A 210 14.18 10.61 -19.80
C GLN A 210 13.60 11.87 -20.43
N THR A 211 13.67 13.02 -19.73
CA THR A 211 13.10 14.29 -20.22
C THR A 211 14.09 15.15 -20.99
N GLY A 212 15.39 14.91 -20.84
CA GLY A 212 16.45 15.77 -21.38
C GLY A 212 16.56 17.12 -20.66
N LYS A 213 15.86 17.31 -19.53
CA LYS A 213 15.91 18.52 -18.71
C LYS A 213 16.65 18.22 -17.42
N GLU A 214 17.57 19.08 -17.02
CA GLU A 214 18.24 18.95 -15.74
C GLU A 214 17.23 19.15 -14.59
N LEU A 215 17.13 18.15 -13.71
CA LEU A 215 16.30 18.17 -12.52
C LEU A 215 17.17 17.81 -11.30
N PRO A 216 17.70 18.80 -10.56
CA PRO A 216 18.46 18.53 -9.35
C PRO A 216 17.56 18.00 -8.23
N PHE A 217 18.13 17.19 -7.34
CA PHE A 217 17.53 16.87 -6.06
C PHE A 217 18.05 17.82 -4.98
N HIS A 218 17.15 18.47 -4.25
CA HIS A 218 17.48 19.26 -3.07
C HIS A 218 17.00 18.56 -1.82
N ASN A 219 17.97 18.06 -1.05
CA ASN A 219 17.72 17.52 0.28
C ASN A 219 17.56 18.67 1.29
N LEU A 220 16.41 18.73 1.93
CA LEU A 220 16.02 19.80 2.86
C LEU A 220 15.85 19.26 4.29
N PRO A 221 16.03 20.10 5.31
CA PRO A 221 15.58 19.78 6.66
C PRO A 221 14.07 19.46 6.68
N GLU A 222 13.67 18.49 7.50
CA GLU A 222 12.28 18.00 7.58
C GLU A 222 11.24 19.13 7.73
N ALA A 223 11.48 20.07 8.64
CA ALA A 223 10.57 21.19 8.89
C ALA A 223 10.44 22.14 7.69
N GLU A 224 11.53 22.33 6.93
CA GLU A 224 11.52 23.16 5.73
C GLU A 224 10.75 22.48 4.60
N TYR A 225 10.99 21.19 4.38
CA TYR A 225 10.26 20.41 3.38
C TYR A 225 8.76 20.39 3.68
N ALA A 226 8.37 20.14 4.93
CA ALA A 226 6.97 20.22 5.37
C ALA A 226 6.35 21.60 5.08
N SER A 227 7.06 22.69 5.40
CA SER A 227 6.58 24.05 5.13
C SER A 227 6.37 24.32 3.63
N ILE A 228 7.23 23.78 2.76
CA ILE A 228 7.08 23.91 1.31
C ILE A 228 5.86 23.12 0.83
N LEU A 229 5.66 21.89 1.29
CA LEU A 229 4.49 21.07 0.97
C LEU A 229 3.18 21.80 1.33
N GLU A 230 3.13 22.45 2.50
CA GLU A 230 1.97 23.27 2.91
C GLU A 230 1.71 24.43 1.95
N LYS A 231 2.76 25.15 1.53
CA LYS A 231 2.64 26.28 0.59
C LYS A 231 2.11 25.88 -0.78
N VAL A 232 2.37 24.64 -1.21
CA VAL A 232 1.84 24.09 -2.47
C VAL A 232 0.48 23.40 -2.32
N GLY A 233 -0.16 23.55 -1.15
CA GLY A 233 -1.54 23.14 -0.92
C GLY A 233 -1.71 21.75 -0.29
N VAL A 234 -0.63 21.09 0.14
CA VAL A 234 -0.74 19.86 0.92
C VAL A 234 -1.24 20.20 2.33
N PRO A 235 -2.31 19.57 2.85
CA PRO A 235 -2.78 19.87 4.20
C PRO A 235 -1.69 19.58 5.25
N SER A 236 -1.57 20.45 6.26
CA SER A 236 -0.47 20.46 7.24
C SER A 236 -0.15 19.08 7.85
N MET A 237 -1.17 18.33 8.28
CA MET A 237 -0.99 16.98 8.82
C MET A 237 -0.26 16.05 7.84
N TYR A 238 -0.60 16.11 6.55
CA TYR A 238 0.06 15.29 5.52
C TYR A 238 1.43 15.83 5.15
N ALA A 239 1.62 17.15 5.12
CA ALA A 239 2.92 17.77 4.83
C ALA A 239 3.98 17.35 5.87
N VAL A 240 3.64 17.44 7.15
CA VAL A 240 4.50 16.99 8.27
C VAL A 240 4.75 15.48 8.17
N ALA A 241 3.71 14.68 7.91
CA ALA A 241 3.86 13.23 7.79
C ALA A 241 4.77 12.83 6.62
N ILE A 242 4.59 13.41 5.43
CA ILE A 242 5.40 13.14 4.24
C ILE A 242 6.87 13.48 4.49
N ALA A 243 7.15 14.66 5.05
CA ALA A 243 8.51 15.07 5.36
C ALA A 243 9.16 14.13 6.39
N SER A 244 8.41 13.73 7.41
CA SER A 244 8.88 12.78 8.42
C SER A 244 9.16 11.39 7.83
N TRP A 245 8.33 10.89 6.90
CA TRP A 245 8.56 9.61 6.22
C TRP A 245 9.81 9.63 5.35
N ASP A 246 10.09 10.75 4.68
CA ASP A 246 11.37 10.96 3.99
C ASP A 246 12.55 10.86 4.96
N THR A 247 12.49 11.54 6.11
CA THR A 247 13.53 11.40 7.14
C THR A 247 13.65 9.96 7.65
N CYS A 248 12.56 9.20 7.75
CA CYS A 248 12.60 7.77 8.07
C CYS A 248 13.32 6.97 6.98
N ALA A 249 13.07 7.27 5.70
CA ALA A 249 13.77 6.66 4.58
C ALA A 249 15.28 6.91 4.64
N SER A 250 15.71 8.09 5.10
CA SER A 250 17.14 8.40 5.34
C SER A 250 17.83 7.48 6.37
N ARG A 251 17.03 6.82 7.23
CA ARG A 251 17.49 5.85 8.24
C ARG A 251 17.40 4.40 7.78
N GLY A 252 16.93 4.16 6.54
CA GLY A 252 16.80 2.83 5.96
C GLY A 252 15.42 2.18 6.14
N ASP A 253 14.43 2.89 6.68
CA ASP A 253 13.12 2.27 6.96
C ASP A 253 12.33 1.86 5.70
N LEU A 254 12.74 2.32 4.52
CA LEU A 254 12.17 1.96 3.22
C LEU A 254 13.11 1.06 2.40
N PHE A 255 14.15 0.52 3.01
CA PHE A 255 15.11 -0.39 2.38
C PHE A 255 14.81 -1.85 2.77
N ASP A 256 14.74 -2.72 1.77
CA ASP A 256 14.79 -4.17 1.91
C ASP A 256 15.33 -4.74 0.59
N ASP A 257 16.28 -5.67 0.67
CA ASP A 257 16.91 -6.32 -0.47
C ASP A 257 16.62 -7.82 -0.49
N SER A 258 15.57 -8.24 0.22
CA SER A 258 15.26 -9.65 0.40
C SER A 258 14.79 -10.30 -0.91
N GLY A 259 14.24 -9.53 -1.85
CA GLY A 259 13.66 -10.01 -3.11
C GLY A 259 12.43 -10.92 -2.91
N GLN A 260 11.73 -10.81 -1.77
CA GLN A 260 10.54 -11.62 -1.51
C GLN A 260 9.39 -11.28 -2.46
N LEU A 261 9.25 -10.01 -2.85
CA LEU A 261 8.16 -9.59 -3.73
C LEU A 261 8.23 -10.25 -5.10
N SER A 262 9.38 -10.19 -5.78
CA SER A 262 9.56 -10.81 -7.09
C SER A 262 9.39 -12.33 -7.06
N ARG A 263 9.89 -12.99 -6.00
CA ARG A 263 9.66 -14.43 -5.78
C ARG A 263 8.19 -14.75 -5.56
N LEU A 264 7.45 -13.92 -4.83
CA LEU A 264 6.03 -14.12 -4.56
C LEU A 264 5.17 -13.94 -5.83
N ILE A 265 5.49 -12.94 -6.67
CA ILE A 265 4.74 -12.68 -7.91
C ILE A 265 5.26 -13.47 -9.12
N GLY A 266 6.40 -14.15 -8.99
CA GLY A 266 6.98 -15.02 -10.04
C GLY A 266 7.65 -14.28 -11.19
N ARG A 267 7.96 -12.98 -11.03
CA ARG A 267 8.64 -12.14 -12.03
C ARG A 267 9.39 -10.99 -11.33
N PRO A 268 10.37 -10.35 -11.98
CA PRO A 268 10.96 -9.12 -11.46
C PRO A 268 9.90 -8.05 -11.19
N THR A 269 10.14 -7.26 -10.15
CA THR A 269 9.38 -6.04 -9.82
C THR A 269 9.60 -4.97 -10.90
N THR A 270 8.66 -4.02 -10.99
CA THR A 270 8.71 -2.99 -12.04
C THR A 270 9.92 -2.07 -11.82
N PRO A 271 10.84 -1.95 -12.80
CA PRO A 271 12.01 -1.08 -12.65
C PRO A 271 11.63 0.39 -12.51
N LEU A 272 12.43 1.16 -11.75
CA LEU A 272 12.21 2.60 -11.55
C LEU A 272 12.04 3.36 -12.88
N SER A 273 12.84 3.01 -13.89
CA SER A 273 12.79 3.65 -15.21
C SER A 273 11.42 3.49 -15.89
N GLU A 274 10.73 2.37 -15.69
CA GLU A 274 9.40 2.16 -16.26
C GLU A 274 8.33 2.96 -15.51
N ALA A 275 8.44 3.02 -14.18
CA ALA A 275 7.56 3.82 -13.35
C ALA A 275 7.71 5.33 -13.62
N VAL A 276 8.94 5.81 -13.83
CA VAL A 276 9.20 7.19 -14.26
C VAL A 276 8.60 7.43 -15.64
N ARG A 277 8.83 6.54 -16.60
CA ARG A 277 8.28 6.66 -17.96
C ARG A 277 6.76 6.74 -17.98
N ALA A 278 6.08 5.98 -17.12
CA ALA A 278 4.63 6.00 -16.99
C ALA A 278 4.09 7.29 -16.34
N ALA A 279 4.92 8.02 -15.59
CA ALA A 279 4.52 9.21 -14.85
C ALA A 279 4.80 10.55 -15.58
N LEU A 280 5.61 10.52 -16.64
CA LEU A 280 5.85 11.66 -17.53
C LEU A 280 4.63 11.95 -18.40
#